data_AF-A0A2N2HHS2-F1
#
_entry.id   AF-A0A2N2HHS2-F1
#
_cell.length_a   1.000
_cell.length_b   1.000
_cell.length_c   1.000
_cell.angle_alpha   90.00
_cell.angle_beta   90.00
_cell.angle_gamma   90.00
#
_symmetry.space_group_name_H-M   'P 1'
#
loop_
_entity.id
_entity.type
_entity.pdbx_description
1 polymer ?
#
loop_
_entity_poly.entity_id
_entity_poly.type
_entity_poly.pdbx_seq_one_letter_code
_entity_poly.pdbx_strand_id
1 'polypeptide(L)'
;MTGLPENAALLDFLAKPEAYGLDACEEIRRIDTHASHVFLAGTRAYKMKRPVRFTFLDFSTLEKRKAACDREVELNRRTAPDIYLGVVPVRRVGRGFRLDGGEGEIADYLVEMKRFGDEGLLATLAGSGELTLPLVEELAAEVARRRLAG
;
A
#
# COMPACT_ATOMS: atom_id res chain seq x y z
N MET A 1 15.82 -13.74 8.06
CA MET A 1 14.57 -13.37 7.37
C MET A 1 13.85 -14.66 7.05
N THR A 2 12.63 -14.85 7.55
CA THR A 2 11.83 -16.01 7.17
C THR A 2 10.63 -15.51 6.37
N GLY A 3 10.63 -15.82 5.07
CA GLY A 3 9.43 -15.70 4.25
C GLY A 3 8.53 -16.89 4.53
N LEU A 4 7.26 -16.64 4.78
CA LEU A 4 6.24 -17.68 4.83
C LEU A 4 5.59 -17.81 3.44
N PRO A 5 4.90 -18.92 3.15
CA PRO A 5 4.24 -19.12 1.87
C PRO A 5 3.28 -17.96 1.55
N GLU A 6 3.41 -17.41 0.34
CA GLU A 6 2.49 -16.42 -0.20
C GLU A 6 1.29 -17.11 -0.87
N ASN A 7 0.14 -16.43 -0.85
CA ASN A 7 -1.04 -16.92 -1.54
C ASN A 7 -0.99 -16.50 -3.02
N ALA A 8 -0.40 -17.35 -3.86
CA ALA A 8 -0.25 -17.10 -5.30
C ALA A 8 -1.58 -16.77 -5.99
N ALA A 9 -2.65 -17.51 -5.70
CA ALA A 9 -3.96 -17.27 -6.29
C ALA A 9 -4.54 -15.90 -5.93
N LEU A 10 -4.26 -15.41 -4.71
CA LEU A 10 -4.63 -14.05 -4.30
C LEU A 10 -3.80 -12.99 -5.03
N LEU A 11 -2.49 -13.21 -5.16
CA LEU A 11 -1.60 -12.31 -5.89
C LEU A 11 -2.01 -12.20 -7.38
N ASP A 12 -2.35 -13.32 -8.00
CA ASP A 12 -2.82 -13.37 -9.38
C ASP A 12 -4.17 -12.68 -9.55
N PHE A 13 -5.06 -12.79 -8.56
CA PHE A 13 -6.31 -12.04 -8.54
C PHE A 13 -6.06 -10.53 -8.44
N LEU A 14 -5.23 -10.10 -7.49
CA LEU A 14 -4.89 -8.68 -7.28
C LEU A 14 -4.11 -8.06 -8.45
N ALA A 15 -3.52 -8.87 -9.33
CA ALA A 15 -2.87 -8.41 -10.56
C ALA A 15 -3.85 -8.19 -11.72
N LYS A 16 -5.16 -8.33 -11.52
CA LYS A 16 -6.17 -8.19 -12.58
C LYS A 16 -7.07 -6.97 -12.39
N PRO A 17 -7.48 -6.28 -13.47
CA PRO A 17 -8.40 -5.13 -13.40
C PRO A 17 -9.71 -5.42 -12.69
N GLU A 18 -10.26 -6.64 -12.90
CA GLU A 18 -11.53 -7.04 -12.30
C GLU A 18 -11.51 -7.03 -10.76
N ALA A 19 -10.33 -7.19 -10.13
CA ALA A 19 -10.20 -7.12 -8.67
C ALA A 19 -10.56 -5.75 -8.10
N TYR A 20 -10.49 -4.71 -8.94
CA TYR A 20 -10.71 -3.31 -8.59
C TYR A 20 -11.95 -2.72 -9.28
N GLY A 21 -12.74 -3.54 -9.97
CA GLY A 21 -13.90 -3.09 -10.75
C GLY A 21 -13.54 -2.23 -11.96
N LEU A 22 -12.33 -2.42 -12.51
CA LEU A 22 -11.84 -1.71 -13.70
C LEU A 22 -12.11 -2.50 -14.98
N ASP A 23 -12.07 -1.81 -16.11
CA ASP A 23 -12.20 -2.43 -17.43
C ASP A 23 -11.03 -3.37 -17.71
N ALA A 24 -11.31 -4.48 -18.42
CA ALA A 24 -10.32 -5.52 -18.71
C ALA A 24 -9.12 -5.05 -19.55
N CYS A 25 -9.19 -3.88 -20.17
CA CYS A 25 -8.09 -3.27 -20.92
C CYS A 25 -7.14 -2.44 -20.05
N GLU A 26 -7.49 -2.16 -18.79
CA GLU A 26 -6.59 -1.45 -17.87
C GLU A 26 -5.42 -2.34 -17.45
N GLU A 27 -4.25 -1.74 -17.23
CA GLU A 27 -3.08 -2.45 -16.74
C GLU A 27 -2.94 -2.29 -15.22
N ILE A 28 -2.71 -3.40 -14.52
CA ILE A 28 -2.33 -3.37 -13.11
C ILE A 28 -0.82 -3.50 -12.98
N ARG A 29 -0.16 -2.42 -12.59
CA ARG A 29 1.29 -2.45 -12.33
C ARG A 29 1.53 -2.94 -10.91
N ARG A 30 2.24 -4.06 -10.78
CA ARG A 30 2.70 -4.60 -9.49
C ARG A 30 4.13 -4.12 -9.18
N ILE A 31 4.32 -3.65 -7.95
CA ILE A 31 5.62 -3.25 -7.41
C ILE A 31 5.86 -4.07 -6.14
N ASP A 32 6.96 -4.82 -6.15
CA ASP A 32 7.34 -5.67 -5.02
C ASP A 32 8.43 -5.01 -4.18
N THR A 33 8.23 -5.04 -2.87
CA THR A 33 9.22 -4.61 -1.89
C THR A 33 9.59 -5.77 -0.98
N HIS A 34 10.57 -5.57 -0.11
CA HIS A 34 10.97 -6.57 0.87
C HIS A 34 9.81 -7.06 1.77
N ALA A 35 8.83 -6.20 2.08
CA ALA A 35 7.77 -6.51 3.05
C ALA A 35 6.34 -6.28 2.53
N SER A 36 6.15 -5.85 1.29
CA SER A 36 4.82 -5.55 0.73
C SER A 36 4.78 -5.75 -0.78
N HIS A 37 3.59 -6.07 -1.28
CA HIS A 37 3.22 -5.96 -2.69
C HIS A 37 2.33 -4.73 -2.87
N VAL A 38 2.60 -3.91 -3.88
CA VAL A 38 1.80 -2.73 -4.21
C VAL A 38 1.23 -2.91 -5.60
N PHE A 39 -0.08 -2.74 -5.74
CA PHE A 39 -0.81 -2.82 -7.00
C PHE A 39 -1.31 -1.42 -7.36
N LEU A 40 -0.88 -0.88 -8.49
CA LEU A 40 -1.36 0.37 -9.03
C LEU A 40 -2.50 0.08 -10.00
N ALA A 41 -3.71 0.58 -9.69
CA ALA A 41 -4.95 0.26 -10.38
C ALA A 41 -5.73 1.56 -10.63
N GLY A 42 -5.74 2.02 -11.88
CA GLY A 42 -6.31 3.33 -12.25
C GLY A 42 -5.75 4.46 -11.37
N THR A 43 -6.65 5.18 -10.68
CA THR A 43 -6.33 6.28 -9.76
C THR A 43 -6.02 5.84 -8.32
N ARG A 44 -5.94 4.54 -8.05
CA ARG A 44 -5.72 3.96 -6.72
C ARG A 44 -4.43 3.14 -6.67
N ALA A 45 -3.92 2.97 -5.45
CA ALA A 45 -2.85 2.06 -5.14
C ALA A 45 -3.24 1.21 -3.93
N TYR A 46 -2.97 -0.10 -4.00
CA TYR A 46 -3.34 -1.05 -2.96
C TYR A 46 -2.10 -1.79 -2.47
N LYS A 47 -1.83 -1.73 -1.16
CA LYS A 47 -0.63 -2.31 -0.57
C LYS A 47 -0.98 -3.47 0.34
N MET A 48 -0.57 -4.68 -0.06
CA MET A 48 -0.66 -5.90 0.73
C MET A 48 0.66 -6.16 1.46
N LYS A 49 0.61 -6.53 2.75
CA LYS A 49 1.81 -6.94 3.49
C LYS A 49 2.22 -8.37 3.13
N ARG A 50 3.50 -8.60 2.91
CA ARG A 50 4.03 -9.96 2.69
C ARG A 50 4.00 -10.74 4.00
N PRO A 51 3.76 -12.06 3.99
CA PRO A 51 3.78 -12.88 5.19
C PRO A 51 5.23 -13.17 5.59
N VAL A 52 5.88 -12.18 6.22
CA VAL A 52 7.32 -12.22 6.55
C VAL A 52 7.55 -11.96 8.02
N ARG A 53 8.67 -12.50 8.54
CA ARG A 53 9.17 -12.19 9.87
C ARG A 53 10.65 -11.76 9.82
N PHE A 54 10.89 -10.54 10.27
CA PHE A 54 12.18 -9.91 10.47
C PHE A 54 12.42 -9.68 11.97
N THR A 55 13.63 -9.24 12.34
CA THR A 55 13.97 -8.91 13.74
C THR A 55 13.25 -7.67 14.25
N PHE A 56 12.84 -6.76 13.35
CA PHE A 56 12.18 -5.49 13.67
C PHE A 56 10.73 -5.40 13.15
N LEU A 57 10.22 -6.45 12.50
CA LEU A 57 8.92 -6.44 11.82
C LEU A 57 8.35 -7.85 11.73
N ASP A 58 7.07 -8.01 12.09
CA ASP A 58 6.41 -9.31 12.06
C ASP A 58 5.02 -9.21 11.42
N PHE A 59 4.89 -9.76 10.21
CA PHE A 59 3.67 -9.86 9.41
C PHE A 59 3.23 -11.33 9.22
N SER A 60 3.69 -12.21 10.11
CA SER A 60 3.50 -13.66 9.97
C SER A 60 2.05 -14.14 10.02
N THR A 61 1.17 -13.41 10.70
CA THR A 61 -0.25 -13.77 10.84
C THR A 61 -1.15 -12.72 10.22
N LEU A 62 -2.38 -13.12 9.87
CA LEU A 62 -3.39 -12.23 9.30
C LEU A 62 -3.71 -11.07 10.25
N GLU A 63 -3.80 -11.34 11.55
CA GLU A 63 -4.07 -10.33 12.60
C GLU A 63 -2.94 -9.31 12.68
N LYS A 64 -1.68 -9.76 12.58
CA LYS A 64 -0.52 -8.86 12.56
C LYS A 64 -0.49 -7.99 11.31
N ARG A 65 -0.85 -8.55 10.15
CA ARG A 65 -0.98 -7.78 8.91
C ARG A 65 -2.09 -6.75 9.02
N LYS A 66 -3.25 -7.11 9.58
CA LYS A 66 -4.35 -6.17 9.84
C LYS A 66 -3.90 -5.01 10.72
N ALA A 67 -3.32 -5.32 11.89
CA ALA A 67 -2.86 -4.31 12.84
C ALA A 67 -1.81 -3.38 12.21
N ALA A 68 -0.91 -3.92 11.39
CA ALA A 68 0.07 -3.13 10.64
C ALA A 68 -0.58 -2.21 9.59
N CYS A 69 -1.58 -2.69 8.86
CA CYS A 69 -2.34 -1.86 7.91
C CYS A 69 -3.09 -0.74 8.63
N ASP A 70 -3.79 -1.05 9.72
CA ASP A 70 -4.52 -0.07 10.53
C ASP A 70 -3.56 1.02 11.06
N ARG A 71 -2.40 0.59 11.59
CA ARG A 71 -1.38 1.50 12.12
C ARG A 71 -0.76 2.38 11.04
N GLU A 72 -0.53 1.83 9.84
CA GLU A 72 -0.03 2.60 8.70
C GLU A 72 -1.01 3.69 8.28
N VAL A 73 -2.29 3.36 8.17
CA VAL A 73 -3.35 4.33 7.82
C VAL A 73 -3.47 5.41 8.91
N GLU A 74 -3.51 5.01 10.18
CA GLU A 74 -3.59 5.94 11.31
C GLU A 74 -2.43 6.95 11.30
N LEU A 75 -1.19 6.45 11.17
CA LEU A 75 0.02 7.29 11.16
C LEU A 75 0.04 8.23 9.97
N ASN A 76 -0.21 7.70 8.78
CA ASN A 76 -0.01 8.46 7.55
C ASN A 76 -1.19 9.38 7.23
N ARG A 77 -2.39 9.15 7.76
CA ARG A 77 -3.50 10.12 7.62
C ARG A 77 -3.23 11.43 8.36
N ARG A 78 -2.43 11.42 9.42
CA ARG A 78 -1.99 12.66 10.10
C ARG A 78 -1.24 13.59 9.13
N THR A 79 -0.58 13.01 8.14
CA THR A 79 0.36 13.69 7.26
C THR A 79 -0.13 13.84 5.83
N ALA A 80 -0.98 12.92 5.38
CA ALA A 80 -1.49 12.79 4.03
C ALA A 80 -2.91 12.17 4.02
N PRO A 81 -3.92 12.85 4.60
CA PRO A 81 -5.27 12.30 4.76
C PRO A 81 -5.94 11.97 3.41
N ASP A 82 -5.66 12.75 2.37
CA ASP A 82 -6.22 12.54 1.02
C ASP A 82 -5.52 11.41 0.24
N ILE A 83 -4.37 10.93 0.74
CA ILE A 83 -3.63 9.82 0.14
C ILE A 83 -4.03 8.50 0.79
N TYR A 84 -4.15 8.42 2.12
CA TYR A 84 -4.43 7.16 2.83
C TYR A 84 -5.92 6.99 3.11
N LEU A 85 -6.59 6.20 2.27
CA LEU A 85 -8.04 6.14 2.21
C LEU A 85 -8.64 5.13 3.17
N GLY A 86 -7.89 4.11 3.57
CA GLY A 86 -8.33 3.15 4.58
C GLY A 86 -7.66 1.78 4.45
N VAL A 87 -8.20 0.83 5.22
CA VAL A 87 -7.85 -0.58 5.12
C VAL A 87 -9.05 -1.32 4.51
N VAL A 88 -8.80 -2.09 3.46
CA VAL A 88 -9.81 -2.89 2.77
C VAL A 88 -9.47 -4.38 2.90
N PRO A 89 -10.43 -5.24 3.27
CA PRO A 89 -10.21 -6.68 3.30
C PRO A 89 -10.31 -7.28 1.90
N VAL A 90 -9.53 -8.33 1.64
CA VAL A 90 -9.81 -9.28 0.55
C VAL A 90 -10.44 -10.51 1.16
N ARG A 91 -11.54 -10.95 0.57
CA ARG A 91 -12.30 -12.11 1.02
C ARG A 91 -12.23 -13.22 0.01
N ARG A 92 -12.24 -14.46 0.48
CA ARG A 92 -12.42 -15.65 -0.34
C ARG A 92 -13.92 -15.85 -0.57
N VAL A 93 -14.32 -15.93 -1.83
CA VAL A 93 -15.72 -16.15 -2.25
C VAL A 93 -15.76 -17.34 -3.20
N GLY A 94 -16.21 -18.49 -2.70
CA GLY A 94 -16.15 -19.75 -3.45
C GLY A 94 -14.71 -20.11 -3.82
N ARG A 95 -14.42 -20.22 -5.13
CA ARG A 95 -13.07 -20.47 -5.66
C ARG A 95 -12.27 -19.19 -5.95
N GLY A 96 -12.89 -18.02 -5.85
CA GLY A 96 -12.28 -16.73 -6.18
C GLY A 96 -12.08 -15.84 -4.97
N PHE A 97 -11.80 -14.56 -5.26
CA PHE A 97 -11.60 -13.53 -4.26
C PHE A 97 -12.43 -12.28 -4.60
N ARG A 98 -12.65 -11.43 -3.61
CA ARG A 98 -13.29 -10.12 -3.78
C ARG A 98 -12.67 -9.10 -2.82
N LEU A 99 -12.45 -7.89 -3.32
CA LEU A 99 -11.94 -6.76 -2.55
C LEU A 99 -13.13 -5.88 -2.09
N ASP A 100 -13.87 -6.31 -1.07
CA ASP A 100 -15.02 -5.56 -0.55
C ASP A 100 -15.32 -5.81 0.93
N GLY A 101 -16.23 -5.00 1.47
CA GLY A 101 -16.75 -5.12 2.83
C GLY A 101 -17.80 -6.20 3.04
N GLY A 102 -18.02 -7.11 2.07
CA GLY A 102 -19.09 -8.10 2.10
C GLY A 102 -18.87 -9.24 3.10
N GLU A 103 -19.67 -10.29 2.99
CA GLU A 103 -19.52 -11.50 3.79
C GLU A 103 -18.46 -12.45 3.19
N GLY A 104 -17.85 -13.29 4.03
CA GLY A 104 -16.88 -14.30 3.62
C GLY A 104 -15.59 -14.31 4.46
N GLU A 105 -14.84 -15.40 4.32
CA GLU A 105 -13.54 -15.59 5.00
C GLU A 105 -12.53 -14.55 4.50
N ILE A 106 -11.81 -13.90 5.42
CA ILE A 106 -10.80 -12.91 5.07
C ILE A 106 -9.52 -13.63 4.64
N ALA A 107 -9.08 -13.36 3.41
CA ALA A 107 -7.84 -13.87 2.86
C ALA A 107 -6.65 -12.96 3.19
N ASP A 108 -6.81 -11.63 3.14
CA ASP A 108 -5.80 -10.65 3.57
C ASP A 108 -6.39 -9.24 3.74
N TYR A 109 -5.54 -8.26 4.08
CA TYR A 109 -5.87 -6.84 4.17
C TYR A 109 -4.91 -6.00 3.32
N LEU A 110 -5.45 -4.96 2.69
CA LEU A 110 -4.68 -3.99 1.92
C LEU A 110 -4.90 -2.59 2.48
N VAL A 111 -3.84 -1.78 2.45
CA VAL A 111 -3.96 -0.33 2.59
C VAL A 111 -4.39 0.23 1.24
N GLU A 112 -5.56 0.86 1.18
CA GLU A 112 -6.03 1.59 0.01
C GLU A 112 -5.51 3.03 0.05
N MET A 113 -4.92 3.45 -1.06
CA MET A 113 -4.35 4.78 -1.23
C MET A 113 -4.82 5.41 -2.53
N LYS A 114 -4.93 6.75 -2.54
CA LYS A 114 -4.97 7.51 -3.78
C LYS A 114 -3.61 7.44 -4.44
N ARG A 115 -3.57 7.07 -5.72
CA ARG A 115 -2.33 7.13 -6.49
C ARG A 115 -1.99 8.61 -6.72
N PHE A 116 -0.76 8.99 -6.41
CA PHE A 116 -0.20 10.26 -6.83
C PHE A 116 0.68 10.01 -8.05
N GLY A 117 0.68 10.96 -9.00
CA GLY A 117 1.47 10.85 -10.22
C GLY A 117 2.96 10.78 -9.89
N ASP A 118 3.73 10.09 -10.75
CA ASP A 118 5.17 9.94 -10.55
C ASP A 118 5.89 11.30 -10.53
N GLU A 119 5.31 12.34 -11.14
CA GLU A 119 5.81 13.73 -11.16
C GLU A 119 5.96 14.36 -9.76
N GLY A 120 5.14 13.95 -8.78
CA GLY A 120 5.19 14.46 -7.41
C GLY A 120 6.23 13.76 -6.52
N LEU A 121 6.92 12.73 -7.02
CA LEU A 121 7.95 12.04 -6.26
C LEU A 121 9.22 12.89 -6.20
N LEU A 122 9.82 13.03 -5.02
CA LEU A 122 11.15 13.67 -4.86
C LEU A 122 12.20 13.04 -5.77
N ALA A 123 12.11 11.74 -6.06
CA ALA A 123 12.98 11.05 -6.99
C ALA A 123 12.83 11.57 -8.44
N THR A 124 11.60 11.87 -8.85
CA THR A 124 11.31 12.45 -10.18
C THR A 124 11.78 13.89 -10.24
N LEU A 125 11.49 14.71 -9.23
CA LEU A 125 11.98 16.08 -9.12
C LEU A 125 13.52 16.16 -9.10
N ALA A 126 14.19 15.21 -8.44
CA ALA A 126 15.64 15.11 -8.45
C ALA A 126 16.16 14.74 -9.85
N GLY A 127 15.49 13.81 -10.54
CA GLY A 127 15.83 13.39 -11.90
C GLY A 127 15.62 14.49 -12.95
N SER A 128 14.63 15.38 -12.75
CA SER A 128 14.34 16.51 -13.64
C SER A 128 15.08 17.81 -13.28
N GLY A 129 15.81 17.83 -12.16
CA GLY A 129 16.52 19.03 -11.67
C GLY A 129 15.61 20.06 -10.98
N GLU A 130 14.35 19.71 -10.71
CA GLU A 130 13.36 20.54 -10.03
C GLU A 130 13.43 20.43 -8.50
N LEU A 131 14.23 19.52 -7.96
CA LEU A 131 14.54 19.46 -6.53
C LEU A 131 15.52 20.57 -6.14
N THR A 132 14.98 21.78 -5.94
CA THR A 132 15.77 22.96 -5.60
C THR A 132 16.16 23.00 -4.13
N LEU A 133 17.23 23.73 -3.80
CA LEU A 133 17.69 23.92 -2.41
C LEU A 133 16.59 24.52 -1.50
N PRO A 134 15.83 25.55 -1.91
CA PRO A 134 14.71 26.06 -1.11
C PRO A 134 13.65 24.99 -0.78
N LEU A 135 13.30 24.14 -1.76
CA LEU A 135 12.34 23.05 -1.55
C LEU A 135 12.86 22.01 -0.54
N VAL A 136 14.17 21.72 -0.58
CA VAL A 136 14.81 20.82 0.39
C VAL A 136 14.81 21.42 1.79
N GLU A 137 15.07 22.73 1.93
CA GLU A 137 15.03 23.44 3.22
C GLU A 137 13.61 23.45 3.81
N GLU A 138 12.58 23.71 2.99
CA GLU A 138 11.17 23.65 3.40
C GLU A 138 10.77 22.25 3.86
N LEU A 139 11.17 21.22 3.11
CA LEU A 139 10.93 19.83 3.48
C LEU A 139 11.63 19.47 4.80
N ALA A 140 12.89 19.86 4.97
CA ALA A 140 13.64 19.61 6.20
C ALA A 140 12.98 20.28 7.42
N ALA A 141 12.51 21.51 7.27
CA ALA A 141 11.78 22.23 8.31
C ALA A 141 10.46 21.52 8.68
N GLU A 142 9.71 21.01 7.69
CA GLU A 142 8.48 20.26 7.95
C GLU A 142 8.74 18.93 8.66
N VAL A 143 9.78 18.19 8.26
CA VAL A 143 10.22 16.97 8.96
C VAL A 143 10.59 17.27 10.42
N ALA A 144 11.33 18.36 10.67
CA ALA A 144 11.72 18.77 12.01
C ALA A 144 10.49 19.13 12.88
N ARG A 145 9.53 19.89 12.35
CA ARG A 145 8.27 20.24 13.05
C ARG A 145 7.52 18.99 13.50
N ARG A 146 7.42 17.98 12.64
CA ARG A 146 6.66 16.75 12.93
C ARG A 146 7.33 15.84 13.94
N ARG A 147 8.66 15.88 14.03
CA ARG A 147 9.40 15.11 15.05
C ARG A 147 9.22 15.68 16.47
N LEU A 148 8.90 16.97 16.59
CA LEU A 148 8.68 17.65 17.87
C LEU A 148 7.21 17.63 18.33
N ALA A 149 6.27 17.29 17.42
CA ALA A 149 4.83 17.21 17.70
C ALA A 149 4.32 15.75 17.85
N GLY A 150 5.24 14.80 18.07
CA GLY A 150 4.98 13.37 18.14
C GLY A 150 5.09 12.81 19.55
#